data_AF-A0A1J3FXN0-F1
#
_entry.id   AF-A0A1J3FXN0-F1
#
_cell.length_a   1.000
_cell.length_b   1.000
_cell.length_c   1.000
_cell.angle_alpha   90.00
_cell.angle_beta   90.00
_cell.angle_gamma   90.00
#
_symmetry.space_group_name_H-M   'P 1'
#
loop_
_entity.id
_entity.type
_entity.pdbx_description
1 polymer ?
#
loop_
_entity_poly.entity_id
_entity_poly.type
_entity_poly.pdbx_seq_one_letter_code
_entity_poly.pdbx_strand_id
1 'polypeptide(L)'
;MGNCVSFQLSCDQTVNHIFRCLCGKGYIRTLKYNLKDMQREMEDLKATEQEVKNKVAREEEQHRQRLESDKVWLTRVESINTRVNDLVSTSSVQLDKLCLCGLCSKNVCSSYIYGKTVFLLLEEIKKLKSEGNFEVVSEPAKRSLVEERPTRPTIGLEEKLETAWNRLMEDGVGIMGLHGMG
;
A
#
# COMPACT_ATOMS: atom_id res chain seq x y z
N MET A 1 52.36 -8.15 49.73
CA MET A 1 52.25 -8.03 48.26
C MET A 1 50.80 -8.34 47.88
N GLY A 2 49.94 -7.31 47.85
CA GLY A 2 48.54 -7.44 47.48
C GLY A 2 48.39 -7.17 45.99
N ASN A 3 48.05 -8.18 45.21
CA ASN A 3 47.86 -8.09 43.78
C ASN A 3 46.47 -7.48 43.50
N CYS A 4 46.41 -6.18 43.22
CA CYS A 4 45.21 -5.56 42.69
C CYS A 4 45.09 -5.94 41.21
N VAL A 5 44.28 -6.97 40.93
CA VAL A 5 43.86 -7.26 39.56
C VAL A 5 42.96 -6.11 39.12
N SER A 6 43.54 -5.15 38.41
CA SER A 6 42.80 -4.09 37.73
C SER A 6 41.94 -4.75 36.66
N PHE A 7 40.64 -4.87 36.92
CA PHE A 7 39.63 -5.07 35.89
C PHE A 7 39.56 -3.79 35.03
N GLN A 8 40.50 -3.62 34.10
CA GLN A 8 40.33 -2.73 32.97
C GLN A 8 39.37 -3.39 31.97
N LEU A 9 38.11 -3.54 32.38
CA LEU A 9 37.03 -3.80 31.45
C LEU A 9 36.82 -2.55 30.62
N SER A 10 36.70 -2.73 29.30
CA SER A 10 36.39 -1.73 28.27
C SER A 10 35.05 -1.01 28.55
N CYS A 11 35.04 -0.15 29.56
CA CYS A 11 33.86 0.60 29.98
C CYS A 11 33.59 1.80 29.06
N ASP A 12 34.61 2.33 28.40
CA ASP A 12 34.50 3.61 27.71
C ASP A 12 33.65 3.52 26.41
N GLN A 13 33.89 2.53 25.55
CA GLN A 13 33.09 2.36 24.32
C GLN A 13 31.64 1.94 24.60
N THR A 14 31.44 1.02 25.55
CA THR A 14 30.11 0.50 25.89
C THR A 14 29.22 1.59 26.50
N VAL A 15 29.76 2.37 27.44
CA VAL A 15 29.04 3.47 28.09
C VAL A 15 28.78 4.60 27.09
N ASN A 16 29.75 4.98 26.25
CA ASN A 16 29.53 5.97 25.18
C ASN A 16 28.45 5.53 24.19
N HIS A 17 28.38 4.24 23.85
CA HIS A 17 27.34 3.74 22.95
C HIS A 17 25.95 3.76 23.58
N ILE A 18 25.84 3.43 24.88
CA ILE A 18 24.58 3.55 25.64
C ILE A 18 24.17 5.03 25.72
N PHE A 19 25.11 5.92 26.06
CA PHE A 19 24.88 7.36 26.16
C PHE A 19 24.39 7.93 24.81
N ARG A 20 25.00 7.54 23.69
CA ARG A 20 24.55 7.93 22.35
C ARG A 20 23.12 7.48 22.03
N CYS A 21 22.74 6.28 22.45
CA CYS A 21 21.38 5.76 22.22
C CYS A 21 20.34 6.41 23.14
N LEU A 22 20.69 6.71 24.40
CA LEU A 22 19.79 7.35 25.37
C LEU A 22 19.66 8.87 25.15
N CYS A 23 20.76 9.54 24.81
CA CYS A 23 20.82 10.99 24.56
C CYS A 23 20.54 11.39 23.09
N GLY A 24 20.18 10.43 22.24
CA GLY A 24 19.79 10.68 20.84
C GLY A 24 18.41 11.33 20.72
N LYS A 25 17.72 11.11 19.58
CA LYS A 25 16.41 11.70 19.26
C LYS A 25 15.23 11.25 20.15
N GLY A 26 15.48 10.61 21.29
CA GLY A 26 14.44 10.23 22.25
C GLY A 26 13.56 9.05 21.84
N TYR A 27 13.91 8.30 20.79
CA TYR A 27 13.06 7.22 20.24
C TYR A 27 12.65 6.16 21.26
N ILE A 28 13.51 5.83 22.22
CA ILE A 28 13.18 4.90 23.31
C ILE A 28 12.11 5.50 24.24
N ARG A 29 12.29 6.76 24.63
CA ARG A 29 11.38 7.48 25.53
C ARG A 29 10.01 7.68 24.91
N THR A 30 9.95 7.91 23.60
CA THR A 30 8.69 8.14 22.87
C THR A 30 8.07 6.85 22.33
N LEU A 31 8.76 5.70 22.39
CA LEU A 31 8.33 4.47 21.73
C LEU A 31 6.89 4.08 22.06
N LYS A 32 6.53 4.08 23.35
CA LYS A 32 5.17 3.70 23.78
C LYS A 32 4.10 4.63 23.22
N TYR A 33 4.38 5.92 23.10
CA TYR A 33 3.47 6.90 22.50
C TYR A 33 3.40 6.71 20.99
N ASN A 34 4.55 6.58 20.32
CA ASN A 34 4.62 6.36 18.88
C ASN A 34 3.91 5.07 18.45
N LEU A 35 3.99 4.00 19.23
CA LEU A 35 3.26 2.75 18.96
C LEU A 35 1.74 2.96 19.00
N LYS A 36 1.24 3.70 20.01
CA LYS A 36 -0.18 4.02 20.13
C LYS A 36 -0.65 4.92 18.99
N ASP A 37 0.13 5.95 18.66
CA ASP A 37 -0.18 6.87 17.56
C ASP A 37 -0.13 6.14 16.22
N MET A 38 0.83 5.23 16.02
CA MET A 38 0.93 4.40 14.81
C MET A 38 -0.29 3.51 14.63
N GLN A 39 -0.79 2.88 15.69
CA GLN A 39 -2.03 2.09 15.63
C GLN A 39 -3.22 2.95 15.25
N ARG A 40 -3.39 4.11 15.90
CA ARG A 40 -4.47 5.05 15.59
C ARG A 40 -4.42 5.57 14.15
N GLU A 41 -3.27 6.05 13.70
CA GLU A 41 -3.12 6.56 12.33
C GLU A 41 -3.33 5.46 11.29
N MET A 42 -2.98 4.20 11.62
CA MET A 42 -3.25 3.05 10.76
C MET A 42 -4.76 2.73 10.68
N GLU A 43 -5.51 2.86 11.78
CA GLU A 43 -6.97 2.73 11.78
C GLU A 43 -7.63 3.80 10.89
N ASP A 44 -7.21 5.06 11.04
CA ASP A 44 -7.70 6.16 10.20
C ASP A 44 -7.35 5.96 8.72
N LEU A 45 -6.13 5.48 8.41
CA LEU A 45 -5.71 5.17 7.05
C LEU A 45 -6.58 4.06 6.44
N LYS A 46 -6.94 3.02 7.20
CA LYS A 46 -7.86 1.95 6.75
C LYS A 46 -9.27 2.48 6.48
N ALA A 47 -9.76 3.43 7.28
CA ALA A 47 -11.03 4.08 7.01
C ALA A 47 -10.99 4.83 5.66
N THR A 48 -9.90 5.56 5.42
CA THR A 48 -9.66 6.27 4.14
C THR A 48 -9.55 5.27 2.99
N GLU A 49 -8.84 4.16 3.19
CA GLU A 49 -8.69 3.08 2.21
C GLU A 49 -10.06 2.52 1.79
N GLN A 50 -10.95 2.29 2.77
CA GLN A 50 -12.29 1.80 2.51
C GLN A 50 -13.13 2.83 1.75
N GLU A 51 -13.00 4.13 2.06
CA GLU A 51 -13.68 5.19 1.33
C GLU A 51 -13.25 5.23 -0.14
N VAL A 52 -11.94 5.15 -0.41
CA VAL A 52 -11.40 5.10 -1.78
C VAL A 52 -11.90 3.86 -2.51
N LYS A 53 -11.84 2.67 -1.89
CA LYS A 53 -12.38 1.43 -2.49
C LYS A 53 -13.87 1.56 -2.82
N ASN A 54 -14.66 2.16 -1.94
CA ASN A 54 -16.09 2.39 -2.18
C ASN A 54 -16.33 3.39 -3.33
N LYS A 55 -15.54 4.46 -3.42
CA LYS A 55 -15.61 5.43 -4.53
C LYS A 55 -15.28 4.75 -5.87
N VAL A 56 -14.18 4.01 -5.92
CA VAL A 56 -13.75 3.24 -7.09
C VAL A 56 -14.85 2.27 -7.54
N ALA A 57 -15.42 1.48 -6.63
CA ALA A 57 -16.47 0.52 -6.96
C ALA A 57 -17.71 1.18 -7.60
N ARG A 58 -18.12 2.37 -7.11
CA ARG A 58 -19.24 3.12 -7.69
C ARG A 58 -18.93 3.65 -9.10
N GLU A 59 -17.70 4.07 -9.34
CA GLU A 59 -17.30 4.58 -10.66
C GLU A 59 -17.12 3.45 -11.67
N GLU A 60 -16.62 2.30 -11.25
CA GLU A 60 -16.52 1.10 -12.09
C GLU A 60 -17.90 0.57 -12.52
N GLU A 61 -18.92 0.68 -11.65
CA GLU A 61 -20.32 0.39 -11.99
C GLU A 61 -20.85 1.31 -13.11
N GLN A 62 -20.30 2.51 -13.25
CA GLN A 62 -20.60 3.45 -14.35
C GLN A 62 -19.75 3.22 -15.60
N HIS A 63 -19.12 2.05 -15.72
CA HIS A 63 -18.17 1.72 -16.79
C HIS A 63 -17.04 2.73 -16.93
N ARG A 64 -16.59 3.35 -15.83
CA ARG A 64 -15.41 4.22 -15.83
C ARG A 64 -14.17 3.42 -15.41
N GLN A 65 -13.02 3.86 -15.88
CA GLN A 65 -11.76 3.21 -15.53
C GLN A 65 -11.18 3.87 -14.29
N ARG A 66 -10.83 3.04 -13.31
CA ARG A 66 -10.09 3.47 -12.14
C ARG A 66 -8.74 4.07 -12.50
N LEU A 67 -8.36 5.14 -11.82
CA LEU A 67 -7.05 5.76 -11.99
C LEU A 67 -5.89 4.86 -11.49
N GLU A 68 -4.76 4.95 -12.19
CA GLU A 68 -3.55 4.21 -11.82
C GLU A 68 -2.96 4.74 -10.50
N SER A 69 -3.13 6.03 -10.20
CA SER A 69 -2.75 6.64 -8.92
C SER A 69 -3.38 5.91 -7.72
N ASP A 70 -4.65 5.54 -7.86
CA ASP A 70 -5.41 4.93 -6.78
C ASP A 70 -4.93 3.50 -6.53
N LYS A 71 -4.58 2.77 -7.59
CA LYS A 71 -4.02 1.42 -7.47
C LYS A 71 -2.69 1.46 -6.74
N VAL A 72 -1.79 2.33 -7.19
CA VAL A 72 -0.47 2.52 -6.56
C VAL A 72 -0.62 2.89 -5.09
N TRP A 73 -1.56 3.80 -4.77
CA TRP A 73 -1.83 4.19 -3.39
C TRP A 73 -2.35 3.02 -2.54
N LEU A 74 -3.35 2.26 -3.02
CA LEU A 74 -3.84 1.08 -2.29
C LEU A 74 -2.74 0.04 -2.04
N THR A 75 -1.91 -0.26 -3.05
CA THR A 75 -0.79 -1.19 -2.89
C THR A 75 0.21 -0.71 -1.82
N ARG A 76 0.45 0.60 -1.72
CA ARG A 76 1.28 1.16 -0.64
C ARG A 76 0.62 1.00 0.72
N VAL A 77 -0.70 1.21 0.83
CA VAL A 77 -1.45 1.02 2.08
C VAL A 77 -1.34 -0.43 2.55
N GLU A 78 -1.53 -1.41 1.66
CA GLU A 78 -1.41 -2.84 1.96
C GLU A 78 0.02 -3.22 2.42
N SER A 79 1.03 -2.66 1.76
CA SER A 79 2.44 -2.86 2.12
C SER A 79 2.76 -2.34 3.52
N ILE A 80 2.31 -1.11 3.84
CA ILE A 80 2.50 -0.52 5.17
C ILE A 80 1.73 -1.30 6.23
N ASN A 81 0.49 -1.71 5.96
CA ASN A 81 -0.31 -2.53 6.88
C ASN A 81 0.42 -3.81 7.28
N THR A 82 1.03 -4.50 6.31
CA THR A 82 1.84 -5.70 6.57
C THR A 82 3.00 -5.40 7.51
N ARG A 83 3.78 -4.36 7.21
CA ARG A 83 4.93 -3.93 8.04
C ARG A 83 4.51 -3.53 9.45
N VAL A 84 3.36 -2.86 9.62
CA VAL A 84 2.80 -2.48 10.92
C VAL A 84 2.40 -3.73 11.71
N ASN A 85 1.73 -4.70 11.09
CA ASN A 85 1.33 -5.94 11.74
C ASN A 85 2.55 -6.75 12.22
N ASP A 86 3.58 -6.88 11.36
CA ASP A 86 4.84 -7.53 11.72
C ASP A 86 5.50 -6.84 12.92
N LEU A 87 5.53 -5.51 12.91
CA LEU A 87 6.14 -4.72 13.97
C LEU A 87 5.36 -4.80 15.29
N VAL A 88 4.02 -4.76 15.23
CA VAL A 88 3.15 -4.90 16.42
C VAL A 88 3.25 -6.31 17.00
N SER A 89 3.38 -7.35 16.17
CA SER A 89 3.53 -8.74 16.63
C SER A 89 4.76 -8.94 17.54
N THR A 90 5.80 -8.14 17.33
CA THR A 90 7.04 -8.18 18.13
C THR A 90 7.07 -7.16 19.26
N SER A 91 6.04 -6.31 19.39
CA SER A 91 6.05 -5.15 20.29
C SER A 91 6.11 -5.51 21.77
N SER A 92 5.37 -6.53 22.22
CA SER A 92 5.39 -6.99 23.62
C SER A 92 6.80 -7.40 24.06
N VAL A 93 7.48 -8.21 23.25
CA VAL A 93 8.85 -8.68 23.50
C VAL A 93 9.84 -7.51 23.56
N GLN A 94 9.67 -6.49 22.72
CA GLN A 94 10.56 -5.31 22.71
C GLN A 94 10.27 -4.37 23.89
N LEU A 95 9.00 -4.25 24.31
CA LEU A 95 8.62 -3.49 25.49
C LEU A 95 9.07 -4.18 26.79
N ASP A 96 9.05 -5.51 26.85
CA ASP A 96 9.57 -6.27 27.99
C ASP A 96 11.09 -6.11 28.13
N LYS A 97 11.82 -6.05 27.01
CA LYS A 97 13.27 -5.74 26.99
C LYS A 97 13.61 -4.34 27.52
N LEU A 98 12.62 -3.44 27.58
CA LEU A 98 12.79 -2.08 28.13
C LEU A 98 12.60 -2.03 29.65
N CYS A 99 12.14 -3.10 30.31
CA CYS A 99 11.83 -3.11 31.74
C CYS A 99 13.11 -3.17 32.62
N LEU A 100 13.66 -1.98 32.90
CA LEU A 100 14.28 -1.44 34.13
C LEU A 100 15.24 -2.22 35.06
N CYS A 101 15.82 -3.39 34.73
CA CYS A 101 16.89 -3.98 35.58
C CYS A 101 18.09 -4.58 34.84
N GLY A 102 18.43 -4.09 33.64
CA GLY A 102 19.63 -4.58 32.95
C GLY A 102 20.06 -3.67 31.81
N LEU A 103 20.84 -2.63 32.14
CA LEU A 103 21.54 -1.75 31.20
C LEU A 103 22.66 -2.51 30.44
N CYS A 104 22.29 -3.60 29.75
CA CYS A 104 23.15 -4.26 28.79
C CYS A 104 23.09 -3.46 27.48
N SER A 105 24.23 -3.03 26.97
CA SER A 105 24.33 -2.19 25.75
C SER A 105 23.56 -2.74 24.56
N LYS A 106 23.54 -4.08 24.39
CA LYS A 106 22.82 -4.76 23.31
C LYS A 106 21.31 -4.50 23.33
N ASN A 107 20.69 -4.37 24.51
CA ASN A 107 19.23 -4.15 24.64
C ASN A 107 18.86 -2.67 24.42
N VAL A 108 19.73 -1.74 24.81
CA VAL A 108 19.50 -0.30 24.59
C VAL A 108 19.59 0.04 23.10
N CYS A 109 20.60 -0.49 22.40
CA CYS A 109 20.76 -0.23 20.97
C CYS A 109 19.65 -0.85 20.12
N SER A 110 19.24 -2.09 20.42
CA SER A 110 18.15 -2.75 19.70
C SER A 110 16.82 -2.03 19.95
N SER A 111 16.55 -1.59 21.18
CA SER A 111 15.37 -0.78 21.50
C SER A 111 15.38 0.58 20.79
N TYR A 112 16.54 1.21 20.67
CA TYR A 112 16.69 2.46 19.90
C TYR A 112 16.36 2.25 18.42
N ILE A 113 16.90 1.19 17.82
CA ILE A 113 16.63 0.85 16.41
C ILE A 113 15.14 0.57 16.23
N TYR A 114 14.54 -0.22 17.12
CA TYR A 114 13.11 -0.50 17.09
C TYR A 114 12.29 0.79 17.18
N GLY A 115 12.56 1.65 18.17
CA GLY A 115 11.89 2.94 18.32
C GLY A 115 12.05 3.87 17.11
N LYS A 116 13.23 3.87 16.48
CA LYS A 116 13.45 4.60 15.23
C LYS A 116 12.59 4.04 14.09
N THR A 117 12.49 2.72 13.97
CA THR A 117 11.63 2.06 12.96
C THR A 117 10.16 2.41 13.16
N VAL A 118 9.66 2.36 14.40
CA VAL A 118 8.28 2.77 14.74
C VAL A 118 8.03 4.22 14.34
N PHE A 119 8.96 5.12 14.68
CA PHE A 119 8.86 6.53 14.34
C PHE A 119 8.80 6.75 12.82
N LEU A 120 9.68 6.09 12.05
CA LEU A 120 9.71 6.26 10.60
C LEU A 120 8.44 5.71 9.92
N LEU A 121 7.93 4.56 10.39
CA LEU A 121 6.66 4.00 9.90
C LEU A 121 5.48 4.92 10.22
N LEU A 122 5.45 5.52 11.41
CA LEU A 122 4.40 6.48 11.78
C LEU A 122 4.38 7.69 10.83
N GLU A 123 5.55 8.24 10.49
CA GLU A 123 5.64 9.35 9.53
C GLU A 123 5.22 8.93 8.12
N GLU A 124 5.54 7.70 7.70
CA GLU A 124 5.11 7.12 6.43
C GLU A 124 3.59 6.97 6.35
N ILE A 125 2.95 6.49 7.42
CA ILE A 125 1.48 6.37 7.52
C ILE A 125 0.83 7.74 7.42
N LYS A 126 1.29 8.73 8.19
CA LYS A 126 0.75 10.10 8.15
C LYS A 126 0.85 10.72 6.76
N LYS A 127 1.99 10.52 6.10
CA LYS A 127 2.20 10.97 4.72
C LYS A 127 1.20 10.30 3.78
N LEU A 128 1.08 8.96 3.83
CA LEU A 128 0.19 8.22 2.94
C LEU A 128 -1.29 8.58 3.17
N LYS A 129 -1.68 8.84 4.42
CA LYS A 129 -3.00 9.37 4.78
C LYS A 129 -3.26 10.73 4.14
N SER A 130 -2.29 11.64 4.14
CA SER A 130 -2.42 12.94 3.45
C SER A 130 -2.50 12.81 1.92
N GLU A 131 -1.86 11.78 1.34
CA GLU A 131 -1.95 11.45 -0.09
C GLU A 131 -3.30 10.81 -0.47
N GLY A 132 -4.07 10.31 0.49
CA GLY A 132 -5.33 9.59 0.28
C GLY A 132 -6.55 10.46 -0.05
N ASN A 133 -6.38 11.77 -0.20
CA ASN A 133 -7.48 12.69 -0.53
C ASN A 133 -7.73 12.72 -2.05
N PHE A 134 -8.35 11.66 -2.58
CA PHE A 134 -8.75 11.59 -3.98
C PHE A 134 -10.14 12.23 -4.18
N GLU A 135 -10.16 13.42 -4.78
CA GLU A 135 -11.39 14.07 -5.27
C GLU A 135 -11.92 13.38 -6.53
N VAL A 136 -11.02 12.91 -7.39
CA VAL A 136 -11.31 12.15 -8.61
C VAL A 136 -10.58 10.81 -8.51
N VAL A 137 -11.32 9.70 -8.62
CA VAL A 137 -10.81 8.33 -8.50
C VAL A 137 -10.93 7.52 -9.81
N SER A 138 -11.47 8.15 -10.84
CA SER A 138 -11.81 7.51 -12.10
C SER A 138 -11.70 8.48 -13.26
N GLU A 139 -11.42 7.94 -14.43
CA GLU A 139 -11.51 8.62 -15.71
C GLU A 139 -12.56 7.96 -16.59
N PRO A 140 -13.15 8.68 -17.56
CA PRO A 140 -14.01 8.07 -18.56
C PRO A 140 -13.28 6.88 -19.15
N ALA A 141 -13.90 5.69 -19.14
CA ALA A 141 -13.28 4.56 -19.81
C ALA A 141 -12.99 4.95 -21.26
N LYS A 142 -11.82 4.57 -21.76
CA LYS A 142 -11.60 4.56 -23.19
C LYS A 142 -12.70 3.69 -23.79
N ARG A 143 -13.73 4.32 -24.36
CA ARG A 143 -14.72 3.60 -25.16
C ARG A 143 -13.91 2.82 -26.18
N SER A 144 -14.05 1.50 -26.20
CA SER A 144 -13.66 0.79 -27.41
C SER A 144 -14.47 1.45 -28.52
N LEU A 145 -13.80 1.87 -29.60
CA LEU A 145 -14.50 2.52 -30.71
C LEU A 145 -15.57 1.59 -31.34
N VAL A 146 -15.52 0.31 -30.98
CA VAL A 146 -16.34 -0.79 -31.46
C VAL A 146 -16.88 -1.54 -30.24
N GLU A 147 -18.19 -1.60 -30.10
CA GLU A 147 -18.88 -2.55 -29.23
C GLU A 147 -19.34 -3.73 -30.09
N GLU A 148 -19.00 -4.95 -29.69
CA GLU A 148 -19.50 -6.15 -30.34
C GLU A 148 -21.00 -6.28 -30.07
N ARG A 149 -21.82 -6.17 -31.12
CA ARG A 149 -23.27 -6.30 -30.99
C ARG A 149 -23.61 -7.79 -30.88
N PRO A 150 -24.39 -8.23 -29.87
CA PRO A 150 -24.76 -9.63 -29.73
C PRO A 150 -25.52 -10.11 -30.98
N THR A 151 -24.92 -11.03 -31.73
CA THR A 151 -25.49 -11.61 -32.94
C THR A 151 -26.31 -12.84 -32.59
N ARG A 152 -27.58 -12.86 -33.02
CA ARG A 152 -28.35 -14.11 -33.10
C ARG A 152 -27.95 -14.85 -34.38
N PRO A 153 -28.01 -16.19 -34.41
CA PRO A 153 -27.88 -16.94 -35.65
C PRO A 153 -28.90 -16.41 -36.67
N THR A 154 -28.43 -16.11 -37.87
CA THR A 154 -29.34 -15.76 -38.96
C THR A 154 -30.04 -17.05 -39.39
N ILE A 155 -31.37 -17.06 -39.36
CA ILE A 155 -32.18 -18.22 -39.76
C ILE A 155 -32.88 -17.87 -41.08
N GLY A 156 -32.68 -18.69 -42.12
CA GLY A 156 -33.33 -18.55 -43.44
C GLY A 156 -32.71 -17.52 -44.38
N LEU A 157 -31.56 -16.93 -44.02
CA LEU A 157 -30.80 -15.98 -44.84
C LEU A 157 -29.28 -16.26 -44.80
N GLU A 158 -28.88 -17.47 -44.43
CA GLU A 158 -27.50 -17.89 -44.23
C GLU A 158 -26.66 -17.69 -45.49
N GLU A 159 -27.15 -18.14 -46.65
CA GLU A 159 -26.46 -18.00 -47.94
C GLU A 159 -26.27 -16.52 -48.34
N LYS A 160 -27.26 -15.67 -48.06
CA LYS A 160 -27.19 -14.22 -48.33
C LYS A 160 -26.22 -13.51 -47.39
N LEU A 161 -26.21 -13.92 -46.12
CA LEU A 161 -25.25 -13.42 -45.13
C LEU A 161 -23.82 -13.78 -45.55
N GLU A 162 -23.58 -15.04 -45.92
CA GLU A 162 -22.27 -15.53 -46.36
C GLU A 162 -21.79 -14.82 -47.63
N THR A 163 -22.67 -14.65 -48.62
CA THR A 163 -22.37 -13.90 -49.84
C THR A 163 -22.01 -12.44 -49.55
N ALA A 164 -22.76 -11.78 -48.67
CA ALA A 164 -22.51 -10.40 -48.27
C ALA A 164 -21.19 -10.26 -47.49
N TRP A 165 -20.91 -11.21 -46.60
CA TRP A 165 -19.68 -11.27 -45.81
C TRP A 165 -18.44 -11.44 -46.70
N ASN A 166 -18.48 -12.40 -47.63
CA ASN A 166 -17.36 -12.65 -48.55
C ASN A 166 -17.06 -11.41 -49.41
N ARG A 167 -18.10 -10.75 -49.94
CA ARG A 167 -17.93 -9.50 -50.72
C ARG A 167 -17.39 -8.33 -49.90
N LEU A 168 -17.76 -8.22 -48.63
CA LEU A 168 -17.22 -7.20 -47.73
C LEU A 168 -15.73 -7.39 -47.42
N MET A 169 -15.27 -8.65 -47.42
CA MET A 169 -13.88 -9.00 -47.14
C MET A 169 -12.98 -8.98 -48.39
N GLU A 170 -13.56 -8.82 -49.59
CA GLU A 170 -12.81 -8.70 -50.85
C GLU A 170 -12.16 -7.31 -51.00
N ASP A 171 -10.89 -7.29 -51.42
CA ASP A 171 -10.16 -6.05 -51.70
C ASP A 171 -10.83 -5.25 -52.83
N GLY A 172 -11.14 -3.97 -52.57
CA GLY A 172 -11.74 -3.06 -53.56
C GLY A 172 -13.24 -2.78 -53.38
N VAL A 173 -13.91 -3.43 -52.43
CA VAL A 173 -15.29 -3.12 -52.04
C VAL A 173 -15.31 -2.08 -50.91
N GLY A 174 -15.81 -0.87 -51.20
CA GLY A 174 -15.83 0.23 -50.22
C GLY A 174 -17.14 0.39 -49.44
N ILE A 175 -18.29 0.10 -50.04
CA ILE A 175 -19.62 0.34 -49.46
C ILE A 175 -20.59 -0.74 -49.93
N MET A 176 -21.36 -1.32 -49.00
CA MET A 176 -22.45 -2.26 -49.27
C MET A 176 -23.78 -1.72 -48.76
N GLY A 177 -24.77 -1.61 -49.63
CA GLY A 177 -26.13 -1.21 -49.28
C GLY A 177 -27.02 -2.41 -48.99
N LEU A 178 -27.73 -2.40 -47.87
CA LEU A 178 -28.77 -3.37 -47.54
C LEU A 178 -30.14 -2.71 -47.73
N HIS A 179 -31.07 -3.38 -48.41
CA HIS A 179 -32.45 -2.91 -48.58
C HIS A 179 -33.44 -4.05 -48.31
N GLY A 180 -34.61 -3.72 -47.77
CA GLY A 180 -35.64 -4.68 -47.43
C GLY A 180 -36.91 -3.99 -46.93
N MET A 181 -37.98 -4.79 -46.76
CA MET A 181 -39.16 -4.32 -46.05
C MET A 181 -38.83 -4.25 -44.55
N GLY A 182 -39.27 -3.17 -43.88
CA GLY A 182 -39.03 -2.93 -42.46
C GLY A 182 -39.98 -3.69 -41.55
#